data_AF-A0A839U319-F1
#
_entry.id   AF-A0A839U319-F1
#
_cell.length_a   1.000
_cell.length_b   1.000
_cell.length_c   1.000
_cell.angle_alpha   90.00
_cell.angle_beta   90.00
_cell.angle_gamma   90.00
#
_symmetry.space_group_name_H-M   'P 1'
#
loop_
_entity.id
_entity.type
_entity.pdbx_description
1 polymer ?
#
loop_
_entity_poly.entity_id
_entity_poly.type
_entity_poly.pdbx_seq_one_letter_code
_entity_poly.pdbx_strand_id
1 'polypeptide(L)'
;MAQPTVAKMLKRLAVDGYIQQRRYRGVFLTDIGKQLAEQSRERHHIVESFLCAIGISIETARIDAEGIEHHVSPETLEAFKRFVTRTIAFS
;
A
#
# COMPACT_ATOMS: atom_id res chain seq x y z
N MET A 1 1.31 11.85 -19.58
CA MET A 1 0.31 12.53 -18.72
C MET A 1 0.99 13.04 -17.44
N ALA A 2 0.45 14.07 -16.76
CA ALA A 2 0.58 14.29 -15.30
C ALA A 2 1.72 15.16 -14.68
N GLN A 3 2.46 16.02 -15.41
CA GLN A 3 3.44 16.92 -14.74
C GLN A 3 2.82 17.89 -13.69
N PRO A 4 1.60 18.47 -13.89
CA PRO A 4 0.95 19.29 -12.87
C PRO A 4 0.43 18.46 -11.67
N THR A 5 0.11 17.19 -11.88
CA THR A 5 -0.46 16.31 -10.85
C THR A 5 0.60 15.79 -9.90
N VAL A 6 1.76 15.34 -10.42
CA VAL A 6 2.86 14.83 -9.58
C VAL A 6 3.42 15.94 -8.70
N ALA A 7 3.69 17.13 -9.24
CA ALA A 7 4.17 18.27 -8.46
C ALA A 7 3.19 18.68 -7.35
N LYS A 8 1.87 18.68 -7.64
CA LYS A 8 0.83 18.96 -6.65
C LYS A 8 0.76 17.90 -5.55
N MET A 9 0.89 16.62 -5.89
CA MET A 9 0.95 15.52 -4.91
C MET A 9 2.18 15.61 -4.02
N LEU A 10 3.36 15.84 -4.61
CA LEU A 10 4.61 16.04 -3.84
C LEU A 10 4.51 17.27 -2.92
N LYS A 11 3.90 18.36 -3.38
CA LYS A 11 3.68 19.52 -2.50
C LYS A 11 2.78 19.17 -1.32
N ARG A 12 1.70 18.42 -1.54
CA ARG A 12 0.79 17.98 -0.48
C ARG A 12 1.50 17.07 0.53
N LEU A 13 2.23 16.04 0.05
CA LEU A 13 2.99 15.14 0.93
C LEU A 13 4.05 15.89 1.76
N ALA A 14 4.63 16.96 1.21
CA ALA A 14 5.58 17.80 1.95
C ALA A 14 4.88 18.67 3.00
N VAL A 15 3.71 19.25 2.68
CA VAL A 15 2.89 20.02 3.62
C VAL A 15 2.38 19.13 4.77
N ASP A 16 1.98 17.90 4.46
CA ASP A 16 1.50 16.92 5.43
C ASP A 16 2.67 16.27 6.22
N GLY A 17 3.93 16.63 5.92
CA GLY A 17 5.12 16.20 6.67
C GLY A 17 5.63 14.80 6.33
N TYR A 18 5.06 14.12 5.34
CA TYR A 18 5.48 12.76 4.95
C TYR A 18 6.79 12.73 4.16
N ILE A 19 7.14 13.82 3.47
CA ILE A 19 8.39 13.93 2.71
C ILE A 19 9.16 15.21 3.00
N GLN A 20 10.48 15.14 2.83
CA GLN A 20 11.38 16.27 2.80
C GLN A 20 12.02 16.38 1.41
N GLN A 21 11.91 17.55 0.79
CA GLN A 21 12.59 17.86 -0.46
C GLN A 21 13.93 18.55 -0.16
N ARG A 22 15.01 18.07 -0.77
CA ARG A 22 16.32 18.71 -0.67
C ARG A 22 16.76 19.19 -2.05
N ARG A 23 17.13 20.47 -2.13
CA ARG A 23 17.62 21.08 -3.38
C ARG A 23 18.78 20.24 -3.92
N TYR A 24 18.69 19.84 -5.18
CA TYR A 24 19.67 18.97 -5.89
C TYR A 24 19.86 17.55 -5.32
N ARG A 25 19.03 17.10 -4.37
CA ARG A 25 19.15 15.77 -3.74
C ARG A 25 17.88 14.91 -3.84
N GLY A 26 16.77 15.44 -4.36
CA GLY A 26 15.53 14.71 -4.55
C GLY A 26 14.57 14.76 -3.36
N VAL A 27 13.68 13.78 -3.29
CA VAL A 27 12.59 13.66 -2.29
C VAL A 27 12.89 12.48 -1.37
N PHE A 28 12.78 12.67 -0.06
CA PHE A 28 13.01 11.64 0.96
C PHE A 28 11.78 11.50 1.85
N LEU A 29 11.45 10.27 2.26
CA LEU A 29 10.45 10.06 3.30
C LEU A 29 10.99 10.53 4.66
N THR A 30 10.15 11.23 5.41
CA THR A 30 10.36 11.44 6.85
C THR A 30 10.04 10.14 7.60
N ASP A 31 10.28 10.08 8.90
CA ASP A 31 9.97 8.86 9.66
C ASP A 31 8.47 8.55 9.69
N ILE A 32 7.61 9.58 9.78
CA ILE A 32 6.15 9.40 9.63
C ILE A 32 5.77 8.98 8.21
N GLY A 33 6.49 9.46 7.19
CA GLY A 33 6.30 9.02 5.80
C GLY A 33 6.68 7.56 5.59
N LYS A 34 7.75 7.09 6.23
CA LYS A 34 8.13 5.66 6.21
C LYS A 34 7.08 4.80 6.88
N GLN A 35 6.55 5.22 8.03
CA GLN A 35 5.48 4.49 8.71
C GLN A 35 4.23 4.39 7.85
N LEU A 36 3.82 5.50 7.20
CA LEU A 36 2.68 5.48 6.28
C LEU A 36 2.93 4.56 5.08
N ALA A 37 4.13 4.61 4.50
CA ALA A 37 4.49 3.75 3.38
C ALA A 37 4.48 2.26 3.78
N GLU A 38 4.98 1.93 4.97
CA GLU A 38 4.96 0.57 5.49
C GLU A 38 3.54 0.08 5.73
N GLN A 39 2.66 0.93 6.28
CA GLN A 39 1.24 0.60 6.46
C GLN A 39 0.54 0.34 5.12
N SER A 40 0.78 1.19 4.10
CA SER A 40 0.25 0.95 2.75
C SER A 40 0.74 -0.39 2.20
N ARG A 41 2.04 -0.67 2.35
CA ARG A 41 2.67 -1.91 1.90
C ARG A 41 2.10 -3.13 2.62
N GLU A 42 1.88 -3.08 3.93
CA GLU A 42 1.25 -4.17 4.68
C GLU A 42 -0.18 -4.45 4.17
N ARG A 43 -0.96 -3.39 3.95
CA ARG A 43 -2.32 -3.52 3.40
C ARG A 43 -2.31 -4.17 2.02
N HIS A 44 -1.40 -3.75 1.15
CA HIS A 44 -1.18 -4.36 -0.16
C HIS A 44 -0.96 -5.87 -0.05
N HIS A 45 0.01 -6.27 0.77
CA HIS A 45 0.41 -7.67 0.93
C HIS A 45 -0.72 -8.54 1.48
N ILE A 46 -1.51 -8.02 2.43
CA ILE A 46 -2.66 -8.77 2.98
C ILE A 46 -3.69 -9.03 1.88
N VAL A 47 -4.01 -8.02 1.06
CA VAL A 47 -4.98 -8.17 -0.03
C VAL A 47 -4.44 -9.09 -1.12
N GLU A 48 -3.21 -8.88 -1.59
CA GLU A 48 -2.53 -9.74 -2.58
C GLU A 48 -2.53 -11.21 -2.11
N SER A 49 -2.09 -11.45 -0.88
CA SER A 49 -2.02 -12.81 -0.30
C SER A 49 -3.38 -13.46 -0.21
N PHE A 50 -4.42 -12.70 0.17
CA PHE A 50 -5.79 -13.21 0.21
C PHE A 50 -6.30 -13.57 -1.18
N LEU A 51 -6.12 -12.70 -2.17
CA LEU A 51 -6.51 -12.96 -3.56
C LEU A 51 -5.80 -14.21 -4.11
N CYS A 52 -4.51 -14.37 -3.84
CA CYS A 52 -3.79 -15.57 -4.21
C CYS A 52 -4.32 -16.81 -3.48
N ALA A 53 -4.63 -16.71 -2.18
CA ALA A 53 -5.16 -17.84 -1.41
C ALA A 53 -6.53 -18.33 -1.90
N ILE A 54 -7.33 -17.47 -2.55
CA ILE A 54 -8.60 -17.87 -3.18
C ILE A 54 -8.44 -18.28 -4.66
N GLY A 55 -7.21 -18.38 -5.17
CA GLY A 55 -6.90 -18.93 -6.49
C GLY A 55 -6.67 -17.91 -7.60
N ILE A 56 -6.56 -16.61 -7.28
CA ILE A 56 -6.21 -15.58 -8.27
C ILE A 56 -4.71 -15.64 -8.57
N SER A 57 -4.35 -15.44 -9.85
CA SER A 57 -2.93 -15.37 -10.25
C SER A 57 -2.21 -14.21 -9.56
N ILE A 58 -0.91 -14.37 -9.31
CA ILE A 58 -0.10 -13.35 -8.65
C ILE A 58 -0.10 -12.01 -9.42
N GLU A 59 -0.14 -12.05 -10.75
CA GLU A 59 -0.14 -10.86 -11.60
C GLU A 59 -1.43 -10.06 -11.44
N THR A 60 -2.59 -10.74 -11.47
CA THR A 60 -3.89 -10.09 -11.25
C THR A 60 -4.05 -9.64 -9.81
N ALA A 61 -3.65 -10.47 -8.84
CA ALA A 61 -3.73 -10.14 -7.41
C ALA A 61 -2.97 -8.86 -7.05
N ARG A 62 -1.79 -8.63 -7.64
CA ARG A 62 -1.01 -7.39 -7.43
C ARG A 62 -1.70 -6.14 -7.95
N ILE A 63 -2.24 -6.22 -9.16
CA ILE A 63 -2.94 -5.08 -9.79
C ILE A 63 -4.21 -4.75 -9.02
N ASP A 64 -4.98 -5.77 -8.65
CA ASP A 64 -6.24 -5.60 -7.92
C ASP A 64 -5.99 -5.09 -6.49
N ALA A 65 -4.92 -5.56 -5.83
CA ALA A 65 -4.55 -5.12 -4.49
C ALA A 65 -4.31 -3.60 -4.41
N GLU A 66 -3.67 -3.00 -5.42
CA GLU A 66 -3.42 -1.55 -5.46
C GLU A 66 -4.71 -0.71 -5.39
N GLY A 67 -5.80 -1.17 -6.00
CA GLY A 67 -7.10 -0.49 -5.90
C GLY A 67 -7.86 -0.81 -4.61
N ILE A 68 -7.85 -2.08 -4.22
CA ILE A 68 -8.64 -2.62 -3.10
C ILE A 68 -8.08 -2.13 -1.76
N GLU A 69 -6.76 -2.08 -1.59
CA GLU A 69 -6.11 -1.71 -0.32
C GLU A 69 -6.50 -0.32 0.18
N HIS A 70 -6.85 0.60 -0.73
CA HIS A 70 -7.25 1.97 -0.38
C HIS A 70 -8.69 2.08 0.13
N HIS A 71 -9.54 1.11 -0.19
CA HIS A 71 -10.97 1.15 0.09
C HIS A 71 -11.42 0.12 1.14
N VAL A 72 -10.60 -0.89 1.42
CA VAL A 72 -10.92 -1.94 2.38
C VAL A 72 -10.91 -1.40 3.82
N SER A 73 -11.97 -1.69 4.58
CA SER A 73 -12.04 -1.34 5.99
C SER A 73 -11.03 -2.15 6.84
N PRO A 74 -10.60 -1.64 8.01
CA PRO A 74 -9.73 -2.40 8.90
C PRO A 74 -10.29 -3.78 9.28
N GLU A 75 -11.60 -3.89 9.51
CA GLU A 75 -12.27 -5.15 9.85
C GLU A 75 -12.14 -6.20 8.74
N THR A 76 -12.39 -5.79 7.49
CA THR A 76 -12.28 -6.67 6.33
C THR A 76 -10.83 -7.09 6.09
N LEU A 77 -9.87 -6.16 6.27
CA LEU A 77 -8.44 -6.47 6.14
C LEU A 77 -7.99 -7.53 7.16
N GLU A 78 -8.44 -7.41 8.41
CA GLU A 78 -8.16 -8.40 9.44
C GLU A 78 -8.81 -9.76 9.14
N ALA A 79 -10.00 -9.78 8.52
CA ALA A 79 -10.60 -11.01 8.05
C ALA A 79 -9.77 -11.70 6.96
N PHE A 80 -9.23 -10.94 6.01
CA PHE A 80 -8.31 -11.45 4.98
C PHE A 80 -7.06 -12.06 5.60
N LYS A 81 -6.41 -11.34 6.54
CA LYS A 81 -5.22 -11.80 7.26
C LYS A 81 -5.47 -13.11 8.00
N ARG A 82 -6.61 -13.23 8.70
CA ARG A 82 -7.01 -14.48 9.39
C ARG A 82 -7.25 -15.63 8.41
N PHE A 83 -7.89 -15.36 7.28
CA PHE A 83 -8.13 -16.37 6.24
C PHE A 83 -6.81 -16.95 5.72
N VAL A 84 -5.88 -16.10 5.30
CA VAL A 84 -4.57 -16.51 4.79
C VAL A 84 -3.80 -17.33 5.82
N THR A 85 -3.75 -16.87 7.07
CA THR A 85 -3.06 -17.58 8.17
C THR A 85 -3.64 -18.98 8.37
N ARG A 86 -4.97 -19.11 8.31
CA ARG A 86 -5.66 -20.39 8.43
C ARG A 86 -5.33 -21.32 7.26
N THR A 87 -5.42 -20.84 6.02
CA THR A 87 -5.19 -21.65 4.82
C THR A 87 -3.77 -22.23 4.79
N ILE A 88 -2.77 -21.43 5.16
CA ILE A 88 -1.36 -21.89 5.22
C ILE A 88 -1.16 -22.94 6.32
N ALA A 89 -1.87 -22.83 7.46
CA ALA A 89 -1.75 -23.79 8.55
C ALA A 89 -2.32 -25.20 8.23
N PHE A 90 -3.09 -25.35 7.15
CA PHE A 90 -3.67 -26.62 6.71
C PHE A 90 -3.08 -27.16 5.39
N SER A 91 -2.03 -26.50 4.85
CA SER A 91 -1.28 -26.93 3.66
C SER A 91 0.06 -27.54 4.06
#